data_AF-A0A536UBB6-F1
#
_entry.id   AF-A0A536UBB6-F1
#
_cell.length_a   1.000
_cell.length_b   1.000
_cell.length_c   1.000
_cell.angle_alpha   90.00
_cell.angle_beta   90.00
_cell.angle_gamma   90.00
#
_symmetry.space_group_name_H-M   'P 1'
#
loop_
_entity.id
_entity.type
_entity.pdbx_description
1 polymer ?
#
loop_
_entity_poly.entity_id
_entity_poly.type
_entity_poly.pdbx_seq_one_letter_code
_entity_poly.pdbx_strand_id
1 'polypeptide(L)' 'LDDRRLRQVLLNLLGNAVKFTEQGEVRLRVLALPAAGAASTRLRFEIVDTGPGIAAHELDTAFQPFEQVGDGRSR' A
#
# COMPACT_ATOMS: atom_id res chain seq x y z
N LEU A 1 1.65 -8.18 17.93
CA LEU A 1 1.87 -7.67 16.57
C LEU A 1 3.36 -7.41 16.44
N ASP A 2 4.02 -7.83 15.36
CA ASP A 2 5.46 -7.59 15.18
C ASP A 2 5.66 -6.26 14.44
N ASP A 3 6.19 -5.25 15.14
CA ASP A 3 6.49 -3.93 14.60
C ASP A 3 7.35 -4.00 13.34
N ARG A 4 8.20 -5.03 13.20
CA ARG A 4 9.04 -5.23 12.01
C ARG A 4 8.19 -5.62 10.80
N ARG A 5 7.17 -6.46 10.98
CA ARG A 5 6.26 -6.85 9.90
C ARG A 5 5.38 -5.69 9.46
N LEU A 6 4.84 -4.92 10.41
CA LEU A 6 4.07 -3.72 10.09
C LEU A 6 4.93 -2.72 9.31
N ARG A 7 6.14 -2.45 9.79
CA ARG A 7 7.11 -1.58 9.10
C ARG A 7 7.41 -2.09 7.69
N GLN A 8 7.64 -3.39 7.51
CA GLN A 8 7.91 -3.98 6.20
C GLN A 8 6.75 -3.77 5.23
N VAL A 9 5.52 -4.04 5.66
CA VAL A 9 4.33 -3.85 4.82
C VAL A 9 4.21 -2.38 4.40
N LEU A 10 4.33 -1.45 5.35
CA LEU A 10 4.25 -0.02 5.05
C LEU A 10 5.37 0.45 4.12
N LEU A 11 6.60 -0.01 4.32
CA LEU A 11 7.72 0.33 3.44
C LEU A 11 7.55 -0.23 2.03
N ASN A 12 7.01 -1.44 1.87
CA ASN A 12 6.73 -2.03 0.56
C ASN A 12 5.68 -1.20 -0.20
N LEU A 13 4.58 -0.87 0.47
CA LEU A 13 3.49 -0.11 -0.16
C LEU A 13 3.90 1.33 -0.47
N LEU A 14 4.60 2.01 0.46
CA LEU A 14 5.14 3.35 0.22
C LEU A 14 6.22 3.35 -0.87
N GLY A 15 7.09 2.34 -0.87
CA GLY A 15 8.09 2.16 -1.91
C GLY A 15 7.46 2.02 -3.29
N ASN A 16 6.38 1.24 -3.41
CA ASN A 16 5.61 1.14 -4.65
C ASN A 16 5.00 2.48 -5.05
N ALA A 17 4.30 3.15 -4.13
CA ALA A 17 3.67 4.45 -4.40
C ALA A 17 4.67 5.50 -4.91
N VAL A 18 5.84 5.60 -4.26
CA VAL A 18 6.92 6.51 -4.68
C VAL A 18 7.53 6.07 -6.02
N LYS A 19 7.74 4.78 -6.22
CA LYS A 19 8.30 4.22 -7.47
C LYS A 19 7.44 4.56 -8.69
N PHE A 20 6.11 4.51 -8.55
CA PHE A 20 5.19 4.66 -9.67
C PHE A 20 4.58 6.07 -9.80
N THR A 21 4.85 6.97 -8.87
CA THR A 21 4.43 8.38 -8.95
C THR A 21 5.64 9.26 -9.32
N GLU A 22 5.95 9.38 -10.61
CA GLU A 22 7.04 10.25 -11.09
C GLU A 22 6.80 11.73 -10.78
N GLN A 23 5.56 12.18 -10.96
CA GLN A 23 5.11 13.53 -10.67
C GLN A 23 3.75 13.46 -9.99
N GLY A 24 3.58 14.17 -8.88
CA GLY A 24 2.35 14.16 -8.10
C GLY A 24 2.63 14.06 -6.61
N GLU A 25 1.72 13.43 -5.89
CA GLU A 25 1.79 13.26 -4.44
C GLU A 25 1.57 11.81 -4.00
N VAL A 26 2.22 11.45 -2.89
CA VAL A 26 1.97 10.24 -2.11
C VAL A 26 1.60 10.67 -0.69
N ARG A 27 0.44 10.22 -0.19
CA ARG A 27 -0.10 10.56 1.13
C ARG A 27 -0.29 9.30 1.97
N LEU A 28 0.36 9.26 3.13
CA LEU A 28 0.07 8.30 4.20
C LEU A 28 -0.88 8.94 5.22
N ARG A 29 -2.00 8.27 5.51
CA ARG A 29 -2.93 8.64 6.58
C ARG A 29 -3.05 7.50 7.57
N VAL A 30 -3.18 7.85 8.85
CA VAL A 30 -3.45 6.90 9.93
C VAL A 30 -4.70 7.37 10.67
N LEU A 31 -5.74 6.55 10.65
CA LEU A 31 -7.00 6.85 11.29
C LEU A 31 -7.27 5.86 12.41
N ALA A 32 -7.71 6.35 13.56
CA ALA A 32 -8.30 5.49 14.58
C ALA A 32 -9.73 5.14 14.17
N LEU A 33 -10.03 3.85 14.08
CA LEU A 33 -11.38 3.36 13.85
C LEU A 33 -12.12 3.24 15.18
N PRO A 34 -13.44 3.52 15.21
CA PRO A 34 -14.25 3.35 16.41
C PRO A 34 -14.08 1.94 16.99
N ALA A 35 -13.82 1.87 18.29
CA ALA A 35 -13.73 0.60 19.01
C ALA A 35 -15.14 0.01 19.11
N ALA A 36 -15.35 -1.16 18.49
CA ALA A 36 -16.60 -1.92 18.63
C ALA A 36 -16.59 -2.69 19.96
N GLY A 37 -16.48 -1.97 21.08
CA GLY A 37 -16.55 -2.53 22.44
C GLY A 37 -15.31 -3.25 22.97
N ALA A 38 -14.15 -3.19 22.31
CA ALA A 38 -12.91 -3.84 22.76
C ALA A 38 -11.91 -2.85 23.39
N ALA A 39 -11.08 -3.33 24.32
CA ALA A 39 -10.00 -2.61 25.00
C ALA A 39 -8.81 -2.20 24.09
N SER A 40 -8.97 -2.26 22.76
CA SER A 40 -7.91 -1.97 21.78
C SER A 40 -8.40 -1.06 20.67
N THR A 41 -7.56 -0.08 20.32
CA THR A 41 -7.77 0.83 19.20
C THR A 41 -7.41 0.14 17.89
N ARG A 42 -8.36 0.08 16.94
CA ARG A 42 -8.05 -0.33 15.56
C ARG A 42 -7.52 0.87 14.78
N LEU A 43 -6.40 0.70 14.10
CA LEU A 43 -5.83 1.72 13.22
C LEU A 43 -6.05 1.32 11.76
N ARG A 44 -6.47 2.27 10.93
CA ARG A 44 -6.50 2.15 9.47
C ARG A 44 -5.35 2.97 8.89
N PHE A 45 -4.46 2.30 8.16
CA PHE A 45 -3.42 2.94 7.37
C PHE A 45 -3.93 3.07 5.93
N GLU A 46 -3.86 4.27 5.36
CA GLU A 46 -4.18 4.53 3.96
C GLU A 46 -2.94 5.10 3.27
N ILE A 47 -2.55 4.51 2.15
CA ILE A 47 -1.52 5.05 1.27
C ILE A 47 -2.24 5.40 -0.03
N VAL A 48 -2.19 6.67 -0.41
CA VAL A 48 -2.84 7.20 -1.61
C VAL A 48 -1.79 7.87 -2.45
N ASP A 49 -1.63 7.41 -3.69
CA ASP A 49 -0.74 8.00 -4.67
C ASP A 49 -1.51 8.52 -5.90
N THR A 50 -0.80 9.18 -6.79
CA THR A 50 -1.35 9.79 -8.02
C THR A 50 -0.68 9.21 -9.27
N GLY A 51 -0.05 8.04 -9.15
CA GLY A 51 0.58 7.32 -10.24
C GLY A 51 -0.44 6.75 -11.23
N PRO A 52 0.01 5.92 -12.20
CA PRO A 52 -0.83 5.40 -13.29
C PRO A 52 -1.94 4.45 -12.83
N GLY A 53 -1.94 4.05 -11.56
CA GLY A 53 -2.86 3.05 -11.02
C GLY A 53 -2.53 1.64 -11.49
N ILE A 54 -3.43 0.70 -11.16
CA ILE A 54 -3.37 -0.70 -11.57
C ILE A 54 -4.64 -0.98 -12.38
N ALA A 55 -4.53 -1.64 -13.53
CA ALA A 55 -5.71 -2.00 -14.30
C ALA A 55 -6.59 -2.96 -13.49
N ALA A 56 -7.92 -2.85 -13.60
CA ALA A 56 -8.84 -3.62 -12.74
C ALA A 56 -8.63 -5.15 -12.83
N HIS A 57 -8.21 -5.66 -13.99
CA HIS A 57 -7.94 -7.08 -14.22
C HIS A 57 -6.58 -7.55 -13.66
N GLU A 58 -5.71 -6.63 -13.24
CA GLU A 58 -4.40 -6.91 -12.68
C GLU A 58 -4.40 -6.83 -11.14
N LEU A 59 -5.48 -6.32 -10.52
CA LEU A 59 -5.55 -6.13 -9.06
C LEU A 59 -5.31 -7.43 -8.30
N ASP A 60 -5.94 -8.53 -8.71
CA ASP A 60 -5.77 -9.82 -8.03
C ASP A 60 -4.34 -10.35 -8.18
N THR A 61 -3.75 -10.17 -9.36
CA THR A 61 -2.36 -10.57 -9.67
C THR A 61 -1.34 -9.77 -8.86
N ALA A 62 -1.58 -8.48 -8.64
CA ALA A 62 -0.69 -7.62 -7.86
C ALA A 62 -0.49 -8.08 -6.40
N PHE A 63 -1.42 -8.89 -5.88
CA PHE A 63 -1.33 -9.47 -4.54
C PHE A 63 -0.95 -10.96 -4.52
N GLN A 64 -0.73 -11.58 -5.67
CA GLN A 64 -0.20 -12.94 -5.73
C GLN A 64 1.30 -12.97 -5.40
N PRO A 65 1.77 -13.95 -4.61
CA PRO A 65 3.18 -14.10 -4.34
C PRO A 65 3.99 -14.28 -5.63
N PHE A 66 5.11 -13.55 -5.74
CA PHE A 66 6.06 -13.62 -6.86
C PHE A 66 5.55 -13.11 -8.22
N GLU A 67 4.34 -12.55 -8.27
CA GLU A 67 3.80 -11.91 -9.47
C GLU A 67 4.07 -10.41 -9.46
N GLN A 68 4.29 -9.83 -10.64
CA GLN A 68 4.44 -8.39 -10.84
C GLN A 68 3.55 -7.94 -11.99
N VAL A 69 2.78 -6.87 -11.76
CA VAL A 69 1.90 -6.26 -12.77
C VAL A 69 2.61 -5.11 -13.46
N GLY A 70 2.23 -4.85 -14.72
CA GLY A 70 2.89 -3.88 -15.59
C GLY A 70 4.08 -4.43 -16.38
N ASP A 71 4.38 -3.77 -17.51
CA ASP A 71 5.47 -4.15 -18.41
C ASP A 71 6.82 -4.08 -17.65
N GLY A 72 7.50 -5.22 -17.54
CA GLY A 72 8.85 -5.37 -16.94
C GLY A 72 9.96 -4.67 -17.73
N ARG A 73 9.77 -3.42 -18.15
CA ARG A 73 10.74 -2.58 -18.84
C ARG A 73 10.97 -1.28 -18.08
N SER A 74 11.58 -1.39 -16.92
CA SER A 74 12.59 -0.41 -16.56
C SER A 74 13.89 -1.17 -16.37
N ARG A 75 14.84 -0.89 -17.26
CA ARG A 75 16.22 -1.39 -17.20
C ARG A 75 16.88 -1.04 -15.88
#